data_AF-A0A7Y7NXS5-F1
#
_entry.id   AF-A0A7Y7NXS5-F1
#
_cell.length_a   1.000
_cell.length_b   1.000
_cell.length_c   1.000
_cell.angle_alpha   90.00
_cell.angle_beta   90.00
_cell.angle_gamma   90.00
#
_symmetry.space_group_name_H-M   'P 1'
#
loop_
_entity.id
_entity.type
_entity.pdbx_description
1 polymer ?
#
loop_
_entity_poly.entity_id
_entity_poly.type
_entity_poly.pdbx_seq_one_letter_code
_entity_poly.pdbx_strand_id
1 'polypeptide(L)'
;MYPTLSDILRDLFGINISLPIQSFGMMMATSFIVAAWLLMKELKRKEADGTLKPTEKKVLKGKPASISELLISGAIGFIVGFKLIGIVVSYSAFSNNPQEFIFSSQGTWVGGFLMMGLSIYLRYREKEKERKNPPVWETEIVHPHQLTGNIILLGALFGILGAKIFHNLENLDEFVKDPVEAIFSFSGLTYYGGLIMAAIAIIYFVGKYKIKPLTISDIAAPSIMSGYGIGRIGCQLAGDGDWGIVNT
;
A
#
# COMPACT_ATOMS: atom_id res chain seq x y z
N MET A 1 -0.47 -21.36 17.70
CA MET A 1 -0.36 -20.06 17.03
C MET A 1 0.37 -20.26 15.72
N TYR A 2 0.17 -19.36 14.76
CA TYR A 2 0.77 -19.47 13.43
C TYR A 2 1.53 -18.19 13.10
N PRO A 3 2.71 -17.95 13.71
CA PRO A 3 3.49 -16.73 13.48
C PRO A 3 3.80 -16.50 11.99
N THR A 4 4.12 -17.58 11.28
CA THR A 4 4.44 -17.56 9.86
C THR A 4 3.45 -18.39 9.04
N LEU A 5 3.39 -18.11 7.74
CA LEU A 5 2.64 -18.94 6.80
C LEU A 5 3.15 -20.38 6.75
N SER A 6 4.45 -20.59 7.01
CA SER A 6 5.05 -21.92 7.10
C SER A 6 4.38 -22.78 8.15
N ASP A 7 4.03 -22.20 9.30
CA ASP A 7 3.37 -22.90 10.40
C ASP A 7 1.97 -23.37 9.98
N ILE A 8 1.23 -22.53 9.25
CA ILE A 8 -0.10 -22.86 8.72
C ILE A 8 0.00 -24.00 7.70
N LEU A 9 0.95 -23.91 6.76
CA LEU A 9 1.11 -24.91 5.71
C LEU A 9 1.56 -26.26 6.25
N ARG A 10 2.42 -26.24 7.28
CA ARG A 10 2.87 -27.44 7.95
C ARG A 10 1.72 -28.15 8.67
N ASP A 11 0.87 -27.40 9.38
CA ASP A 11 -0.24 -27.98 10.14
C ASP A 11 -1.39 -28.46 9.24
N LEU A 12 -1.79 -27.66 8.24
CA LEU A 12 -2.94 -27.99 7.38
C LEU A 12 -2.61 -29.00 6.28
N PHE A 13 -1.40 -28.95 5.72
CA PHE A 13 -1.05 -29.72 4.52
C PHE A 13 0.18 -30.62 4.70
N GLY A 14 0.85 -30.59 5.86
CA GLY A 14 2.08 -31.34 6.10
C GLY A 14 3.29 -30.83 5.29
N ILE A 15 3.18 -29.66 4.66
CA ILE A 15 4.21 -29.10 3.78
C ILE A 15 5.25 -28.34 4.62
N ASN A 16 6.50 -28.78 4.57
CA ASN A 16 7.60 -28.18 5.35
C ASN A 16 8.47 -27.28 4.48
N ILE A 17 7.98 -26.07 4.19
CA ILE A 17 8.70 -25.04 3.42
C ILE A 17 8.89 -23.82 4.33
N SER A 18 10.11 -23.30 4.41
CA SER A 18 10.44 -22.09 5.18
C SER A 18 10.09 -20.83 4.38
N LEU A 19 8.83 -20.41 4.45
CA LEU A 19 8.34 -19.14 3.92
C LEU A 19 8.49 -18.04 4.97
N PRO A 20 9.28 -16.99 4.73
CA PRO A 20 9.46 -15.90 5.68
C PRO A 20 8.31 -14.88 5.61
N ILE A 21 7.08 -15.37 5.47
CA ILE A 21 5.87 -14.56 5.37
C ILE A 21 5.19 -14.59 6.73
N GLN A 22 5.21 -13.45 7.41
CA GLN A 22 4.55 -13.29 8.70
C GLN A 22 3.04 -13.27 8.51
N SER A 23 2.31 -14.02 9.35
CA SER A 23 0.85 -14.09 9.30
C SER A 23 0.21 -12.73 9.56
N PHE A 24 0.79 -11.91 10.44
CA PHE A 24 0.35 -10.52 10.64
C PHE A 24 0.39 -9.71 9.35
N GLY A 25 1.51 -9.78 8.62
CA GLY A 25 1.69 -9.08 7.35
C GLY A 25 0.70 -9.56 6.27
N MET A 26 0.42 -10.85 6.22
CA MET A 26 -0.60 -11.40 5.32
C MET A 26 -2.01 -10.89 5.66
N MET A 27 -2.37 -10.88 6.94
CA MET A 27 -3.67 -10.36 7.37
C MET A 27 -3.76 -8.86 7.11
N MET A 28 -2.67 -8.10 7.30
CA MET A 28 -2.61 -6.68 6.91
C MET A 28 -2.85 -6.50 5.40
N ALA A 29 -2.18 -7.27 4.54
CA ALA A 29 -2.42 -7.20 3.10
C ALA A 29 -3.88 -7.52 2.73
N THR A 30 -4.46 -8.53 3.39
CA THR A 30 -5.87 -8.91 3.24
C THR A 30 -6.80 -7.78 3.69
N SER A 31 -6.45 -7.07 4.77
CA SER A 31 -7.22 -5.94 5.29
C SER A 31 -7.32 -4.82 4.25
N PHE A 32 -6.23 -4.49 3.56
CA PHE A 32 -6.22 -3.49 2.48
C PHE A 32 -7.10 -3.90 1.30
N ILE A 33 -7.08 -5.19 0.90
CA ILE A 33 -7.92 -5.70 -0.20
C ILE A 33 -9.41 -5.61 0.17
N VAL A 34 -9.77 -6.07 1.36
CA VAL A 34 -11.17 -6.04 1.85
C VAL A 34 -11.64 -4.60 2.02
N ALA A 35 -10.81 -3.73 2.61
CA ALA A 35 -11.11 -2.31 2.76
C ALA A 35 -11.30 -1.63 1.39
N ALA A 36 -10.44 -1.89 0.41
CA ALA A 36 -10.59 -1.35 -0.94
C ALA A 36 -11.89 -1.81 -1.60
N TRP A 37 -12.23 -3.09 -1.45
CA TRP A 37 -13.46 -3.66 -1.99
C TRP A 37 -14.72 -3.04 -1.36
N LEU A 38 -14.76 -2.94 -0.03
CA LEU A 38 -15.88 -2.32 0.70
C LEU A 38 -16.01 -0.84 0.36
N LEU A 39 -14.91 -0.09 0.35
CA LEU A 39 -14.88 1.32 0.00
C LEU A 39 -15.40 1.54 -1.44
N MET A 40 -14.94 0.73 -2.39
CA MET A 40 -15.43 0.78 -3.77
C MET A 40 -16.94 0.50 -3.85
N LYS A 41 -17.42 -0.52 -3.14
CA LYS A 41 -18.84 -0.88 -3.11
C LYS A 41 -19.69 0.27 -2.55
N GLU A 42 -19.22 0.90 -1.50
CA GLU A 42 -19.92 1.99 -0.83
C GLU A 42 -19.90 3.30 -1.64
N LEU A 43 -18.78 3.60 -2.32
CA LEU A 43 -18.71 4.69 -3.29
C LEU A 43 -19.68 4.48 -4.46
N LYS A 44 -19.77 3.25 -4.99
CA LYS A 44 -20.76 2.91 -6.03
C LYS A 44 -22.19 3.03 -5.52
N ARG A 45 -22.45 2.62 -4.28
CA ARG A 45 -23.77 2.73 -3.65
C ARG A 45 -24.21 4.19 -3.53
N LYS A 46 -23.34 5.06 -3.00
CA LYS A 46 -23.60 6.50 -2.86
C LYS A 46 -23.61 7.26 -4.19
N GLU A 47 -22.98 6.71 -5.22
CA GLU A 47 -23.12 7.22 -6.59
C GLU A 47 -24.49 6.83 -7.18
N ALA A 48 -24.93 5.58 -6.98
CA ALA A 48 -26.21 5.09 -7.47
C ALA A 48 -27.42 5.76 -6.80
N ASP A 49 -27.31 6.14 -5.52
CA ASP A 49 -28.36 6.90 -4.81
C ASP A 49 -28.30 8.42 -5.07
N GLY A 50 -27.35 8.89 -5.88
CA GLY A 50 -27.20 10.30 -6.26
C GLY A 50 -26.56 11.21 -5.22
N THR A 51 -26.14 10.67 -4.06
CA THR A 51 -25.42 11.41 -3.02
C THR A 51 -24.07 11.93 -3.54
N LEU A 52 -23.36 11.09 -4.31
CA LEU A 52 -22.13 11.46 -5.00
C LEU A 52 -22.38 11.59 -6.49
N LYS A 53 -21.71 12.57 -7.11
CA LYS A 53 -21.79 12.81 -8.54
C LYS A 53 -20.40 12.65 -9.18
N PRO A 54 -20.32 12.14 -10.40
CA PRO A 54 -19.08 12.16 -11.17
C PRO A 54 -18.56 13.59 -11.33
N THR A 55 -17.24 13.73 -11.36
CA THR A 55 -16.57 15.02 -11.56
C THR A 55 -15.93 15.05 -12.93
N GLU A 56 -16.18 16.12 -13.68
CA GLU A 56 -15.53 16.36 -14.96
C GLU A 56 -14.10 16.87 -14.78
N LYS A 57 -13.14 16.21 -15.42
CA LYS A 57 -11.74 16.63 -15.44
C LYS A 57 -11.25 16.70 -16.88
N LYS A 58 -10.72 17.85 -17.29
CA LYS A 58 -10.05 17.99 -18.59
C LYS A 58 -8.71 17.26 -18.54
N VAL A 59 -8.57 16.20 -19.34
CA VAL A 59 -7.34 15.42 -19.45
C VAL A 59 -6.87 15.47 -20.90
N LEU A 60 -5.58 15.73 -21.09
CA LEU A 60 -4.97 15.74 -22.41
C LEU A 60 -4.63 14.29 -22.80
N LYS A 61 -5.44 13.67 -23.66
CA LYS A 61 -5.25 12.30 -24.12
C LYS A 61 -4.44 12.26 -25.42
N GLY A 62 -3.65 11.20 -25.58
CA GLY A 62 -2.91 10.93 -26.82
C GLY A 62 -1.50 11.47 -26.92
N LYS A 63 -0.91 12.00 -25.83
CA LYS A 63 0.52 12.35 -25.80
C LYS A 63 1.39 11.09 -25.90
N PRO A 64 2.50 11.11 -26.67
CA PRO A 64 3.48 10.03 -26.64
C PRO A 64 4.09 9.90 -25.24
N ALA A 65 4.66 8.73 -24.95
CA ALA A 65 5.37 8.53 -23.69
C ALA A 65 6.51 9.57 -23.57
N SER A 66 6.45 10.39 -22.51
CA SER A 66 7.55 11.30 -22.19
C SER A 66 8.80 10.49 -21.84
N ILE A 67 9.98 11.03 -22.18
CA ILE A 67 11.27 10.44 -21.78
C ILE A 67 11.32 10.27 -20.25
N SER A 68 10.80 11.25 -19.50
CA SER A 68 10.73 11.17 -18.04
C SER A 68 9.85 10.01 -17.56
N GLU A 69 8.71 9.75 -18.21
CA GLU A 69 7.83 8.63 -17.87
C GLU A 69 8.52 7.29 -18.14
N LEU A 70 9.21 7.16 -19.26
CA LEU A 70 9.95 5.94 -19.60
C LEU A 70 11.12 5.71 -18.63
N LEU A 71 11.86 6.75 -18.27
CA LEU A 71 12.94 6.66 -17.28
C LEU A 71 12.43 6.27 -15.90
N ILE A 72 11.33 6.86 -15.43
CA ILE A 72 10.72 6.49 -14.14
C ILE A 72 10.21 5.05 -14.17
N SER A 73 9.50 4.66 -15.24
CA SER A 73 9.01 3.28 -15.41
C SER A 73 10.18 2.28 -15.43
N GLY A 74 11.25 2.62 -16.15
CA GLY A 74 12.48 1.83 -16.21
C GLY A 74 13.16 1.70 -14.86
N ALA A 75 13.33 2.80 -14.13
CA ALA A 75 13.95 2.79 -12.80
C ALA A 75 13.14 1.95 -11.79
N ILE A 76 11.81 2.09 -11.77
CA ILE A 76 10.93 1.26 -10.94
C ILE A 76 11.07 -0.21 -11.35
N GLY A 77 11.00 -0.50 -12.66
CA GLY A 77 11.19 -1.85 -13.19
C GLY A 77 12.54 -2.45 -12.79
N PHE A 78 13.61 -1.65 -12.83
CA PHE A 78 14.95 -2.06 -12.43
C PHE A 78 14.99 -2.45 -10.95
N ILE A 79 14.52 -1.57 -10.05
CA ILE A 79 14.55 -1.82 -8.60
C ILE A 79 13.74 -3.08 -8.27
N VAL A 80 12.53 -3.19 -8.84
CA VAL A 80 11.63 -4.33 -8.65
C VAL A 80 12.29 -5.62 -9.16
N GLY A 81 12.86 -5.62 -10.37
CA GLY A 81 13.53 -6.80 -10.92
C GLY A 81 14.79 -7.18 -10.16
N PHE A 82 15.60 -6.20 -9.78
CA PHE A 82 16.83 -6.39 -9.03
C PHE A 82 16.57 -7.11 -7.70
N LYS A 83 15.49 -6.72 -7.02
CA LYS A 83 15.08 -7.31 -5.74
C LYS A 83 14.29 -8.59 -5.90
N LEU A 84 13.21 -8.62 -6.68
CA LEU A 84 12.34 -9.80 -6.78
C LEU A 84 13.07 -11.01 -7.37
N ILE A 85 13.85 -10.81 -8.44
CA ILE A 85 14.64 -11.91 -9.01
C ILE A 85 15.79 -12.27 -8.07
N GLY A 86 16.36 -11.28 -7.37
CA GLY A 86 17.32 -11.50 -6.30
C GLY A 86 16.79 -12.37 -5.15
N ILE A 87 15.53 -12.20 -4.75
CA ILE A 87 14.85 -13.03 -3.74
C ILE A 87 14.75 -14.48 -4.22
N VAL A 88 14.45 -14.70 -5.51
CA VAL A 88 14.35 -16.05 -6.07
C VAL A 88 15.72 -16.72 -6.14
N VAL A 89 16.75 -15.99 -6.54
CA VAL A 89 18.13 -16.52 -6.68
C VAL A 89 18.78 -16.75 -5.32
N SER A 90 18.63 -15.81 -4.39
CA SER A 90 19.23 -15.84 -3.05
C SER A 90 18.17 -16.09 -1.98
N TYR A 91 17.33 -17.11 -2.21
CA TYR A 91 16.18 -17.38 -1.34
C TYR A 91 16.57 -17.66 0.10
N SER A 92 17.69 -18.34 0.35
CA SER A 92 18.18 -18.62 1.70
C SER A 92 18.55 -17.34 2.47
N ALA A 93 19.16 -16.37 1.81
CA ALA A 93 19.49 -15.07 2.41
C ALA A 93 18.21 -14.29 2.74
N PHE A 94 17.23 -14.30 1.83
CA PHE A 94 15.94 -13.67 2.06
C PHE A 94 15.12 -14.36 3.16
N SER A 95 15.09 -15.70 3.21
CA SER A 95 14.32 -16.46 4.21
C SER A 95 14.84 -16.27 5.63
N ASN A 96 16.15 -16.05 5.78
CA ASN A 96 16.77 -15.82 7.08
C ASN A 96 16.45 -14.43 7.63
N ASN A 97 16.57 -13.38 6.80
CA ASN A 97 16.28 -12.01 7.20
C ASN A 97 15.70 -11.18 6.04
N PRO A 98 14.36 -11.22 5.82
CA PRO A 98 13.72 -10.51 4.72
C PRO A 98 13.96 -9.00 4.76
N GLN A 99 13.93 -8.42 5.96
CA GLN A 99 14.05 -6.99 6.16
C GLN A 99 15.43 -6.50 5.75
N GLU A 100 16.49 -7.15 6.24
CA GLU A 100 17.86 -6.83 5.86
C GLU A 100 18.08 -7.03 4.35
N PHE A 101 17.54 -8.11 3.77
CA PHE A 101 17.66 -8.34 2.33
C PHE A 101 17.03 -7.21 1.50
N ILE A 102 15.83 -6.76 1.87
CA ILE A 102 15.11 -5.69 1.15
C ILE A 102 15.91 -4.38 1.17
N PHE A 103 16.50 -4.00 2.31
CA PHE A 103 17.25 -2.74 2.46
C PHE A 103 18.74 -2.82 2.09
N SER A 104 19.29 -4.03 1.95
CA SER A 104 20.67 -4.21 1.53
C SER A 104 20.90 -3.82 0.07
N SER A 105 22.16 -3.77 -0.36
CA SER A 105 22.53 -3.69 -1.78
C SER A 105 22.46 -5.06 -2.50
N GLN A 106 21.98 -6.12 -1.84
CA GLN A 106 21.90 -7.45 -2.43
C GLN A 106 20.74 -7.54 -3.43
N GLY A 107 20.98 -8.27 -4.53
CA GLY A 107 20.02 -8.48 -5.60
C GLY A 107 20.70 -9.02 -6.86
N THR A 108 20.02 -8.94 -8.01
CA THR A 108 20.55 -9.44 -9.28
C THR A 108 20.47 -8.38 -10.37
N TRP A 109 21.62 -7.93 -10.86
CA TRP A 109 21.72 -6.96 -11.95
C TRP A 109 20.98 -7.42 -13.22
N VAL A 110 21.12 -8.70 -13.58
CA VAL A 110 20.40 -9.30 -14.72
C VAL A 110 18.89 -9.13 -14.56
N GLY A 111 18.36 -9.44 -13.37
CA GLY A 111 16.94 -9.27 -13.08
C GLY A 111 16.49 -7.82 -13.17
N GLY A 112 17.32 -6.89 -12.68
CA GLY A 112 17.06 -5.45 -12.81
C GLY A 112 16.97 -5.00 -14.26
N PHE A 113 17.98 -5.29 -15.09
CA PHE A 113 17.97 -4.86 -16.48
C PHE A 113 16.86 -5.50 -17.32
N LEU A 114 16.53 -6.77 -17.06
CA LEU A 114 15.41 -7.45 -17.73
C LEU A 114 14.07 -6.75 -17.44
N MET A 115 13.78 -6.51 -16.16
CA MET A 115 12.53 -5.86 -15.77
C MET A 115 12.48 -4.37 -16.14
N MET A 116 13.62 -3.68 -16.19
CA MET A 116 13.72 -2.33 -16.73
C MET A 116 13.28 -2.28 -18.19
N GLY A 117 13.84 -3.15 -19.04
CA GLY A 117 13.48 -3.23 -20.46
C GLY A 117 12.00 -3.58 -20.65
N LEU A 118 11.50 -4.55 -19.89
CA LEU A 118 10.09 -4.94 -19.91
C LEU A 118 9.17 -3.77 -19.52
N SER A 119 9.47 -3.06 -18.44
CA SER A 119 8.67 -1.94 -17.95
C SER A 119 8.64 -0.78 -18.95
N ILE A 120 9.78 -0.41 -19.53
CA ILE A 120 9.87 0.61 -20.60
C ILE A 120 9.03 0.19 -21.81
N TYR A 121 9.17 -1.06 -22.26
CA TYR A 121 8.44 -1.58 -23.40
C TYR A 121 6.92 -1.57 -23.18
N LEU A 122 6.46 -2.05 -22.02
CA LEU A 122 5.04 -2.06 -21.67
C LEU A 122 4.47 -0.64 -21.61
N ARG A 123 5.20 0.29 -20.97
CA ARG A 123 4.77 1.70 -20.87
C ARG A 123 4.74 2.40 -22.21
N TYR A 124 5.74 2.15 -23.05
CA TYR A 124 5.77 2.65 -24.42
C TYR A 124 4.60 2.12 -25.25
N ARG A 125 4.35 0.81 -25.20
CA ARG A 125 3.24 0.16 -25.94
C ARG A 125 1.88 0.66 -25.49
N GLU A 126 1.68 0.87 -24.18
CA GLU A 126 0.45 1.44 -23.63
C GLU A 126 0.19 2.84 -24.19
N LYS A 127 1.21 3.72 -24.16
CA LYS A 127 1.10 5.09 -24.68
C LYS A 127 0.92 5.14 -26.19
N GLU A 128 1.57 4.26 -26.93
CA GLU A 128 1.41 4.21 -28.39
C GLU A 128 0.00 3.74 -28.78
N LYS A 129 -0.62 2.82 -28.02
CA LYS A 129 -2.02 2.41 -28.22
C LYS A 129 -3.01 3.54 -27.97
N GLU A 130 -2.73 4.40 -26.99
CA GLU A 130 -3.59 5.54 -26.63
C GLU A 130 -3.28 6.80 -27.45
N ARG A 131 -2.28 6.76 -28.34
CA ARG A 131 -1.80 7.91 -29.10
C ARG A 131 -2.88 8.44 -30.03
N LYS A 132 -3.14 9.75 -29.93
CA LYS A 132 -4.00 10.51 -30.85
C LYS A 132 -3.17 11.63 -31.45
N ASN A 133 -3.18 11.77 -32.78
CA ASN A 133 -2.49 12.84 -33.48
C ASN A 133 -3.54 13.77 -34.13
N PRO A 134 -3.76 14.99 -33.63
CA PRO A 134 -3.11 15.65 -32.48
C PRO A 134 -3.65 15.18 -31.11
N PRO A 135 -2.92 15.41 -30.00
CA PRO A 135 -3.44 15.19 -28.66
C PRO A 135 -4.67 16.08 -28.41
N VAL A 136 -5.76 15.49 -27.92
CA VAL A 136 -7.05 16.19 -27.73
C VAL A 136 -7.33 16.37 -26.24
N TRP A 137 -7.78 17.57 -25.88
CA TRP A 137 -8.35 17.83 -24.56
C TRP A 137 -9.74 17.18 -24.50
N GLU A 138 -9.83 16.06 -23.80
CA GLU A 138 -11.10 15.37 -23.59
C GLU A 138 -11.56 15.56 -22.14
N THR A 139 -12.84 15.86 -21.98
CA THR A 139 -13.47 15.87 -20.65
C THR A 139 -13.65 14.42 -20.22
N GLU A 140 -12.85 13.99 -19.27
CA GLU A 140 -12.97 12.68 -18.65
C GLU A 140 -13.90 12.79 -17.44
N ILE A 141 -14.95 11.97 -17.44
CA ILE A 141 -15.87 11.85 -16.32
C ILE A 141 -15.22 10.90 -15.31
N VAL A 142 -14.77 11.45 -14.19
CA VAL A 142 -14.18 10.67 -13.11
C VAL A 142 -15.29 10.27 -12.14
N HIS A 143 -15.57 8.98 -12.07
CA HIS A 143 -16.56 8.43 -11.15
C HIS A 143 -15.97 8.29 -9.74
N PRO A 144 -16.74 8.52 -8.66
CA PRO A 144 -16.24 8.43 -7.28
C PRO A 144 -15.55 7.10 -6.95
N HIS A 145 -16.06 5.98 -7.45
CA HIS A 145 -15.48 4.66 -7.21
C HIS A 145 -14.10 4.46 -7.87
N GLN A 146 -13.71 5.28 -8.85
CA GLN A 146 -12.36 5.27 -9.42
C GLN A 146 -11.32 5.87 -8.44
N LEU A 147 -11.78 6.60 -7.42
CA LEU A 147 -10.92 7.22 -6.42
C LEU A 147 -10.44 6.21 -5.36
N THR A 148 -11.05 5.02 -5.28
CA THR A 148 -10.74 3.99 -4.25
C THR A 148 -9.24 3.73 -4.13
N GLY A 149 -8.55 3.47 -5.25
CA GLY A 149 -7.13 3.16 -5.22
C GLY A 149 -6.30 4.30 -4.64
N ASN A 150 -6.62 5.55 -4.99
CA ASN A 150 -5.95 6.73 -4.45
C ASN A 150 -6.23 6.90 -2.95
N ILE A 151 -7.46 6.66 -2.49
CA ILE A 151 -7.82 6.75 -1.07
C ILE A 151 -7.07 5.70 -0.26
N ILE A 152 -7.02 4.45 -0.73
CA ILE A 152 -6.30 3.36 -0.07
C ILE A 152 -4.80 3.65 -0.01
N LEU A 153 -4.22 4.12 -1.12
CA LEU A 153 -2.80 4.48 -1.18
C LEU A 153 -2.47 5.63 -0.22
N LEU A 154 -3.28 6.69 -0.22
CA LEU A 154 -3.09 7.81 0.71
C LEU A 154 -3.24 7.35 2.15
N GLY A 155 -4.22 6.50 2.45
CA GLY A 155 -4.40 5.91 3.78
C GLY A 155 -3.17 5.12 4.23
N ALA A 156 -2.59 4.29 3.37
CA ALA A 156 -1.37 3.55 3.68
C ALA A 156 -0.16 4.48 3.91
N LEU A 157 0.09 5.42 2.98
CA LEU A 157 1.26 6.30 3.04
C LEU A 157 1.19 7.27 4.22
N PHE A 158 0.08 7.99 4.38
CA PHE A 158 -0.09 8.95 5.46
C PHE A 158 -0.39 8.27 6.80
N GLY A 159 -0.90 7.03 6.80
CA GLY A 159 -1.03 6.20 7.99
C GLY A 159 0.33 5.82 8.58
N ILE A 160 1.24 5.30 7.75
CA ILE A 160 2.60 4.96 8.21
C ILE A 160 3.37 6.23 8.60
N LEU A 161 3.32 7.26 7.74
CA LEU A 161 4.00 8.54 8.00
C LEU A 161 3.51 9.17 9.31
N GLY A 162 2.19 9.26 9.51
CA GLY A 162 1.62 9.85 10.72
C GLY A 162 1.91 9.04 11.97
N ALA A 163 1.87 7.71 11.88
CA ALA A 163 2.19 6.85 13.01
C ALA A 163 3.64 7.05 13.47
N LYS A 164 4.56 7.23 12.52
CA LYS A 164 5.97 7.48 12.82
C LYS A 164 6.23 8.88 13.37
N ILE A 165 5.61 9.90 12.78
CA ILE A 165 5.72 11.28 13.28
C ILE A 165 5.24 11.36 14.72
N PHE A 166 4.06 10.82 15.03
CA PHE A 166 3.51 10.90 16.38
C PHE A 166 4.31 10.08 17.37
N HIS A 167 4.83 8.91 16.98
CA HIS A 167 5.73 8.14 17.83
C HIS A 167 6.97 8.96 18.24
N ASN A 168 7.58 9.68 17.29
CA ASN A 168 8.73 10.53 17.58
C ASN A 168 8.37 11.77 18.40
N LEU A 169 7.13 12.29 18.26
CA LEU A 169 6.62 13.38 19.10
C LEU A 169 6.28 12.94 20.52
N GLU A 170 5.89 11.67 20.71
CA GLU A 170 5.65 11.09 22.03
C GLU A 170 6.95 10.73 22.74
N ASN A 171 7.99 10.33 21.98
CA ASN A 171 9.28 9.89 22.50
C ASN A 171 10.40 10.89 22.12
N LEU A 172 10.19 12.18 22.43
CA LEU A 172 11.14 13.25 22.09
C LEU A 172 12.53 13.00 22.69
N ASP A 173 12.60 12.44 23.90
CA ASP A 173 13.88 12.15 24.56
C ASP A 173 14.71 11.09 23.81
N GLU A 174 14.05 10.12 23.18
CA GLU A 174 14.70 9.11 22.33
C GLU A 174 15.06 9.68 20.97
N PHE A 175 14.14 10.47 20.39
CA PHE A 175 14.34 11.14 19.11
C PHE A 175 15.52 12.13 19.13
N VAL A 176 15.72 12.88 20.21
CA VAL A 176 16.83 13.85 20.33
C VAL A 176 18.18 13.15 20.47
N LYS A 177 18.21 11.94 21.05
CA LYS A 177 19.46 11.16 21.24
C LYS A 177 19.97 10.58 19.93
N ASP A 178 19.09 9.99 19.12
CA ASP A 178 19.43 9.52 17.77
C ASP A 178 18.28 9.79 16.77
N PRO A 179 18.26 10.97 16.13
CA PRO A 179 17.19 11.34 15.21
C PRO A 179 17.15 10.48 13.94
N VAL A 180 18.30 9.95 13.52
CA VAL A 180 18.39 9.15 12.29
C VAL A 180 17.80 7.77 12.57
N GLU A 181 18.23 7.11 13.64
CA GLU A 181 17.67 5.82 14.02
C GLU A 181 16.18 5.93 14.34
N ALA A 182 15.75 6.96 15.06
CA ALA A 182 14.35 7.16 15.40
C ALA A 182 13.45 7.33 14.17
N ILE A 183 13.92 7.93 13.07
CA ILE A 183 13.14 8.09 11.82
C ILE A 183 13.14 6.81 10.98
N PHE A 184 14.29 6.15 10.85
CA PHE A 184 14.45 5.01 9.94
C PHE A 184 14.15 3.66 10.59
N SER A 185 13.94 3.60 11.91
CA SER A 185 13.56 2.37 12.59
C SER A 185 12.16 1.89 12.18
N PHE A 186 12.01 0.59 12.01
CA PHE A 186 10.73 -0.05 11.68
C PHE A 186 9.85 -0.26 12.92
N SER A 187 10.41 -0.08 14.11
CA SER A 187 9.69 -0.06 15.38
C SER A 187 9.13 1.32 15.68
N GLY A 188 8.16 1.38 16.60
CA GLY A 188 7.63 2.65 17.08
C GLY A 188 6.65 3.31 16.11
N LEU A 189 5.41 2.81 16.11
CA LEU A 189 4.32 3.34 15.29
C LEU A 189 3.12 3.62 16.19
N THR A 190 2.77 4.90 16.35
CA THR A 190 1.63 5.31 17.16
C THR A 190 0.34 5.30 16.33
N TYR A 191 -0.62 4.47 16.73
CA TYR A 191 -1.89 4.30 15.99
C TYR A 191 -2.64 5.62 15.73
N TYR A 192 -2.78 6.47 16.75
CA TYR A 192 -3.52 7.73 16.62
C TYR A 192 -2.92 8.67 15.59
N GLY A 193 -1.59 8.77 15.52
CA GLY A 193 -0.92 9.57 14.50
C GLY A 193 -1.23 9.11 13.08
N GLY A 194 -1.23 7.80 12.87
CA GLY A 194 -1.58 7.22 11.58
C GLY A 194 -3.03 7.50 11.20
N LEU A 195 -3.96 7.32 12.13
CA LEU A 195 -5.38 7.58 11.90
C LEU A 195 -5.64 9.06 11.54
N ILE A 196 -5.06 9.98 12.31
CA ILE A 196 -5.26 11.43 12.13
C ILE A 196 -4.71 11.89 10.77
N MET A 197 -3.46 11.56 10.46
CA MET A 197 -2.84 12.02 9.21
C MET A 197 -3.46 11.37 7.97
N ALA A 198 -3.81 10.08 8.04
CA ALA A 198 -4.55 9.43 6.96
C ALA A 198 -5.91 10.09 6.72
N ALA A 199 -6.68 10.38 7.79
CA ALA A 199 -7.97 11.04 7.67
C ALA A 199 -7.85 12.44 7.04
N ILE A 200 -6.88 13.25 7.49
CA ILE A 200 -6.63 14.59 6.93
C ILE A 200 -6.28 14.50 5.44
N ALA A 201 -5.35 13.61 5.06
CA ALA A 201 -4.93 13.44 3.67
C ALA A 201 -6.07 13.01 2.75
N ILE A 202 -6.88 12.04 3.21
CA ILE A 202 -8.04 11.55 2.46
C ILE A 202 -9.09 12.64 2.31
N ILE A 203 -9.49 13.31 3.40
CA ILE A 203 -10.49 14.38 3.38
C ILE A 203 -10.06 15.51 2.44
N TYR A 204 -8.79 15.93 2.53
CA TYR A 204 -8.23 16.94 1.62
C TYR A 204 -8.25 16.49 0.16
N PHE A 205 -7.88 15.24 -0.12
CA PHE A 205 -7.86 14.69 -1.47
C PHE A 205 -9.27 14.61 -2.08
N VAL A 206 -10.25 14.04 -1.37
CA VAL A 206 -11.61 13.86 -1.88
C VAL A 206 -12.38 15.18 -1.96
N GLY A 207 -11.97 16.20 -1.20
CA GLY A 207 -12.50 17.56 -1.30
C GLY A 207 -12.32 18.15 -2.71
N LYS A 208 -11.27 17.76 -3.43
CA LYS A 208 -11.04 18.15 -4.84
C LYS A 208 -12.11 17.59 -5.80
N TYR A 209 -12.85 16.57 -5.38
CA TYR A 209 -13.95 15.95 -6.10
C TYR A 209 -15.31 16.30 -5.48
N LYS A 210 -15.37 17.39 -4.69
CA LYS A 210 -16.60 17.90 -4.05
C LYS A 210 -17.28 16.89 -3.10
N ILE A 211 -16.54 15.91 -2.60
CA ILE A 211 -17.03 14.96 -1.60
C ILE A 211 -16.90 15.60 -0.21
N LYS A 212 -17.99 15.68 0.55
CA LYS A 212 -18.00 16.26 1.90
C LYS A 212 -17.29 15.35 2.91
N PRO A 213 -16.61 15.91 3.94
CA PRO A 213 -15.91 15.11 4.96
C PRO A 213 -16.81 14.07 5.65
N LEU A 214 -18.00 14.46 6.09
CA LEU A 214 -18.93 13.52 6.75
C LEU A 214 -19.36 12.37 5.82
N THR A 215 -19.55 12.66 4.53
CA THR A 215 -19.94 11.65 3.54
C THR A 215 -18.82 10.65 3.34
N ILE A 216 -17.57 11.08 3.20
CA ILE A 216 -16.45 10.12 3.05
C ILE A 216 -16.21 9.33 4.33
N SER A 217 -16.40 9.92 5.51
CA SER A 217 -16.29 9.20 6.79
C SER A 217 -17.35 8.10 6.91
N ASP A 218 -18.60 8.37 6.53
CA ASP A 218 -19.67 7.37 6.47
C ASP A 218 -19.33 6.23 5.51
N ILE A 219 -18.82 6.57 4.32
CA ILE A 219 -18.41 5.59 3.30
C ILE A 219 -17.22 4.73 3.78
N ALA A 220 -16.26 5.34 4.48
CA ALA A 220 -15.06 4.67 4.96
C ALA A 220 -15.30 3.78 6.20
N ALA A 221 -16.34 4.04 7.00
CA ALA A 221 -16.65 3.34 8.24
C ALA A 221 -16.60 1.79 8.13
N PRO A 222 -17.29 1.13 7.18
CA PRO A 222 -17.22 -0.33 7.04
C PRO A 222 -15.80 -0.83 6.69
N SER A 223 -15.05 -0.04 5.93
CA SER A 223 -13.66 -0.37 5.56
C SER A 223 -12.72 -0.28 6.77
N ILE A 224 -12.89 0.73 7.62
CA ILE A 224 -12.12 0.90 8.86
C ILE A 224 -12.45 -0.21 9.86
N MET A 225 -13.73 -0.51 10.06
CA MET A 225 -14.18 -1.57 10.97
C MET A 225 -13.66 -2.94 10.56
N SER A 226 -13.76 -3.29 9.27
CA SER A 226 -13.22 -4.55 8.75
C SER A 226 -11.70 -4.60 8.86
N GLY A 227 -10.99 -3.50 8.58
CA GLY A 227 -9.55 -3.39 8.75
C GLY A 227 -9.10 -3.69 10.19
N TYR A 228 -9.79 -3.11 11.18
CA TYR A 228 -9.52 -3.37 12.60
C TYR A 228 -9.78 -4.83 12.98
N GLY A 229 -10.92 -5.40 12.55
CA GLY A 229 -11.25 -6.79 12.83
C GLY A 229 -10.23 -7.77 12.24
N ILE A 230 -9.84 -7.59 10.98
CA ILE A 230 -8.81 -8.41 10.32
C ILE A 230 -7.45 -8.20 10.99
N GLY A 231 -7.12 -6.98 11.40
CA GLY A 231 -5.92 -6.69 12.19
C GLY A 231 -5.86 -7.50 13.48
N ARG A 232 -6.97 -7.57 14.24
CA ARG A 232 -7.07 -8.39 15.46
C ARG A 232 -6.92 -9.89 15.19
N ILE A 233 -7.43 -10.39 14.07
CA ILE A 233 -7.17 -11.77 13.62
C ILE A 233 -5.69 -11.94 13.27
N GLY A 234 -5.05 -10.94 12.66
CA GLY A 234 -3.62 -10.89 12.41
C GLY A 234 -2.80 -11.05 13.69
N CYS A 235 -3.14 -10.28 14.72
CA CYS A 235 -2.59 -10.44 16.07
C CYS A 235 -2.78 -11.89 16.52
N GLN A 236 -4.04 -12.41 16.45
CA GLN A 236 -4.44 -13.81 16.76
C GLN A 236 -3.51 -14.89 16.20
N LEU A 237 -3.19 -14.77 14.92
CA LEU A 237 -2.33 -15.72 14.24
C LEU A 237 -0.86 -15.54 14.63
N ALA A 238 -0.41 -14.28 14.68
CA ALA A 238 1.00 -13.92 14.90
C ALA A 238 1.51 -14.31 16.29
N GLY A 239 0.64 -14.33 17.30
CA GLY A 239 1.06 -14.65 18.65
C GLY A 239 1.67 -13.46 19.41
N ASP A 240 1.37 -12.23 18.99
CA ASP A 240 2.04 -11.00 19.41
C ASP A 240 1.78 -10.55 20.86
N GLY A 241 0.81 -11.15 21.56
CA GLY A 241 0.58 -10.88 22.98
C GLY A 241 -0.63 -10.01 23.29
N ASP A 242 -1.38 -9.55 22.28
CA ASP A 242 -2.49 -8.60 22.43
C ASP A 242 -3.82 -9.24 22.93
N TRP A 243 -3.73 -10.24 23.80
CA TRP A 243 -4.85 -11.07 24.30
C TRP A 243 -5.56 -10.50 25.53
N GLY A 244 -5.04 -9.40 26.07
CA GLY A 244 -5.43 -8.92 27.40
C GLY A 244 -4.72 -9.68 28.52
N ILE A 245 -5.29 -9.61 29.72
CA ILE A 245 -4.69 -10.18 30.93
C ILE A 245 -5.09 -11.65 31.02
N VAL A 246 -4.16 -12.52 31.43
CA VAL A 246 -4.45 -13.93 31.73
C VAL A 246 -5.54 -13.97 32.80
N ASN A 247 -6.70 -14.49 32.44
CA ASN A 247 -7.79 -14.68 33.40
C ASN A 247 -7.51 -15.96 34.18
N THR A 248 -6.92 -15.82 35.37
CA THR A 248 -6.66 -16.92 36.32
C THR A 248 -7.88 -17.25 37.14
#